data_AF-A0AAN9A674-F1
#
_entry.id   AF-A0AAN9A674-F1
#
_cell.length_a   1.000
_cell.length_b   1.000
_cell.length_c   1.000
_cell.angle_alpha   90.00
_cell.angle_beta   90.00
_cell.angle_gamma   90.00
#
_symmetry.space_group_name_H-M   'P 1'
#
loop_
_entity.id
_entity.type
_entity.pdbx_description
1 polymer ?
#
loop_
_entity_poly.entity_id
_entity_poly.type
_entity_poly.pdbx_seq_one_letter_code
_entity_poly.pdbx_strand_id
1 'polypeptide(L)'
;MQSRSETYLLERIIRLIEILGYNGMETLDPSWVRSVLVSNNDAPRQKFMIWIVTELCHSDGEALLLAPQQALSQKILQSLTTLGLCHDEDLELIEGKAPPLTQLKFWCACLEKVSHLRQVSARDSHLFHYKLSSCDVLIDHLAHSSRLNLILKNSAPNVIPGDLKKMYKQNCKSVRSLPLNKLLQETENELSVLRNQYESVDKQWKDVSPVSVDVRDDDAAQQNLCKAVSALNTQLELFQGVYTSCVQPWIGSSPPLELPNTGPVIEHAATKLQEIIKALKSMEEVSQRCEDLEKMDTEIIKLIHNPATIRSALHNIVSENPVPSHPPF
;
A
#
# COMPACT_ATOMS: atom_id res chain seq x y z
N MET A 1 31.65 -33.59 -13.89
CA MET A 1 30.74 -33.43 -12.73
C MET A 1 29.77 -32.24 -12.89
N GLN A 2 30.19 -31.11 -13.47
CA GLN A 2 29.33 -29.94 -13.67
C GLN A 2 28.04 -30.21 -14.50
N SER A 3 28.10 -30.99 -15.60
CA SER A 3 26.92 -31.22 -16.44
C SER A 3 25.77 -31.94 -15.73
N ARG A 4 26.08 -32.86 -14.79
CA ARG A 4 25.04 -33.57 -14.02
C ARG A 4 24.27 -32.65 -13.08
N SER A 5 24.93 -31.63 -12.53
CA SER A 5 24.29 -30.64 -11.66
C SER A 5 23.37 -29.71 -12.42
N GLU A 6 23.74 -29.33 -13.64
CA GLU A 6 22.92 -28.44 -14.48
C GLU A 6 21.66 -29.14 -14.97
N THR A 7 21.76 -30.39 -15.42
CA THR A 7 20.60 -31.19 -15.86
C THR A 7 19.58 -31.34 -14.74
N TYR A 8 20.05 -31.66 -13.51
CA TYR A 8 19.18 -31.78 -12.35
C TYR A 8 18.45 -30.46 -12.00
N LEU A 9 19.17 -29.33 -12.01
CA LEU A 9 18.55 -28.03 -11.74
C LEU A 9 17.52 -27.65 -12.81
N LEU A 10 17.84 -27.91 -14.08
CA LEU A 10 16.94 -27.63 -15.19
C LEU A 10 15.65 -28.47 -15.10
N GLU A 11 15.75 -29.77 -14.86
CA GLU A 11 14.57 -30.64 -14.64
C GLU A 11 13.72 -30.15 -13.46
N ARG A 12 14.37 -29.71 -12.38
CA ARG A 12 13.67 -29.16 -11.22
C ARG A 12 12.94 -27.86 -11.56
N ILE A 13 13.56 -26.97 -12.32
CA ILE A 13 12.93 -25.73 -12.79
C ILE A 13 11.70 -26.04 -13.64
N ILE A 14 11.81 -26.96 -14.59
CA ILE A 14 10.68 -27.35 -15.46
C ILE A 14 9.49 -27.85 -14.62
N ARG A 15 9.75 -28.72 -13.64
CA ARG A 15 8.70 -29.18 -12.72
C ARG A 15 8.08 -28.04 -11.91
N LEU A 16 8.87 -27.07 -11.45
CA LEU A 16 8.35 -25.92 -10.74
C LEU A 16 7.49 -25.03 -11.64
N ILE A 17 7.91 -24.78 -12.89
CA ILE A 17 7.13 -24.03 -13.88
C ILE A 17 5.77 -24.70 -14.12
N GLU A 18 5.78 -26.03 -14.28
CA GLU A 18 4.56 -26.83 -14.49
C GLU A 18 3.62 -26.75 -13.27
N ILE A 19 4.14 -26.95 -12.06
CA ILE A 19 3.36 -26.86 -10.81
C ILE A 19 2.79 -25.45 -10.60
N LEU A 20 3.56 -24.42 -10.97
CA LEU A 20 3.15 -23.03 -10.85
C LEU A 20 2.21 -22.59 -11.99
N GLY A 21 2.00 -23.41 -13.01
CA GLY A 21 1.06 -23.12 -14.09
C GLY A 21 1.41 -21.86 -14.88
N TYR A 22 2.70 -21.59 -15.10
CA TYR A 22 3.10 -20.44 -15.91
C TYR A 22 2.88 -20.73 -17.41
N ASN A 23 1.92 -20.03 -18.02
CA ASN A 23 1.51 -20.25 -19.41
C ASN A 23 2.32 -19.46 -20.45
N GLY A 24 3.33 -18.70 -20.04
CA GLY A 24 4.13 -17.89 -20.96
C GLY A 24 5.26 -18.64 -21.67
N MET A 25 5.45 -19.94 -21.37
CA MET A 25 6.39 -20.79 -22.09
C MET A 25 5.72 -21.41 -23.33
N GLU A 26 6.39 -21.36 -24.48
CA GLU A 26 5.90 -21.99 -25.72
C GLU A 26 5.94 -23.53 -25.61
N THR A 27 6.95 -24.05 -24.91
CA THR A 27 7.16 -25.47 -24.67
C THR A 27 7.92 -25.68 -23.36
N LEU A 28 7.69 -26.82 -22.73
CA LEU A 28 8.46 -27.27 -21.56
C LEU A 28 9.63 -28.18 -21.96
N ASP A 29 10.01 -28.19 -23.24
CA ASP A 29 11.19 -28.91 -23.70
C ASP A 29 12.47 -28.36 -23.01
N PRO A 30 13.32 -29.23 -22.43
CA PRO A 30 14.51 -28.80 -21.69
C PRO A 30 15.47 -27.91 -22.49
N SER A 31 15.60 -28.12 -23.80
CA SER A 31 16.52 -27.34 -24.62
C SER A 31 16.03 -25.91 -24.81
N TRP A 32 14.71 -25.73 -24.98
CA TRP A 32 14.07 -24.43 -25.10
C TRP A 32 13.99 -23.71 -23.74
N VAL A 33 13.63 -24.42 -22.66
CA VAL A 33 13.64 -23.81 -21.32
C VAL A 33 15.06 -23.36 -20.96
N ARG A 34 16.08 -24.16 -21.28
CA ARG A 34 17.48 -23.77 -21.08
C ARG A 34 17.85 -22.53 -21.90
N SER A 35 17.39 -22.42 -23.15
CA SER A 35 17.68 -21.24 -23.96
C SER A 35 17.03 -20.00 -23.36
N VAL A 36 15.78 -20.06 -22.91
CA VAL A 36 15.11 -18.91 -22.26
C VAL A 36 15.82 -18.48 -20.96
N LEU A 37 16.24 -19.45 -20.14
CA LEU A 37 16.80 -19.16 -18.81
C LEU A 37 18.29 -18.79 -18.81
N VAL A 38 19.05 -19.18 -19.85
CA VAL A 38 20.50 -19.02 -19.89
C VAL A 38 20.95 -18.10 -21.03
N SER A 39 20.21 -18.02 -22.13
CA SER A 39 20.57 -17.10 -23.22
C SER A 39 20.34 -15.64 -22.82
N ASN A 40 21.02 -14.77 -23.55
CA ASN A 40 20.92 -13.31 -23.42
C ASN A 40 19.47 -12.84 -23.53
N ASN A 41 19.24 -11.65 -22.99
CA ASN A 41 18.00 -10.92 -22.78
C ASN A 41 16.92 -10.98 -23.90
N ASP A 42 16.33 -12.15 -24.11
CA ASP A 42 15.24 -12.37 -25.07
C ASP A 42 13.88 -12.03 -24.44
N ALA A 43 12.91 -11.64 -25.27
CA ALA A 43 11.56 -11.28 -24.81
C ALA A 43 10.88 -12.34 -23.89
N PRO A 44 11.02 -13.66 -24.12
CA PRO A 44 10.45 -14.67 -23.23
C PRO A 44 11.06 -14.64 -21.82
N ARG A 45 12.37 -14.41 -21.72
CA ARG A 45 13.09 -14.29 -20.44
C ARG A 45 12.57 -13.11 -19.64
N GLN A 46 12.41 -11.95 -20.29
CA GLN A 46 11.89 -10.75 -19.64
C GLN A 46 10.46 -10.95 -19.15
N LYS A 47 9.58 -11.54 -19.97
CA LYS A 47 8.21 -11.88 -19.56
C LYS A 47 8.20 -12.83 -18.37
N PHE A 48 9.09 -13.80 -18.34
CA PHE A 48 9.20 -14.73 -17.23
C PHE A 48 9.69 -14.05 -15.94
N MET A 49 10.70 -13.17 -16.04
CA MET A 49 11.15 -12.34 -14.92
C MET A 49 10.05 -11.44 -14.36
N ILE A 50 9.33 -10.73 -15.23
CA ILE A 50 8.21 -9.87 -14.83
C ILE A 50 7.15 -10.71 -14.12
N TRP A 51 6.79 -11.87 -14.67
CA TRP A 51 5.83 -12.77 -14.01
C TRP A 51 6.31 -13.20 -12.62
N ILE A 52 7.57 -13.60 -12.47
CA ILE A 52 8.14 -13.93 -11.14
C ILE A 52 8.01 -12.74 -10.19
N VAL A 53 8.37 -11.52 -10.62
CA VAL A 53 8.26 -10.35 -9.76
C VAL A 53 6.79 -10.07 -9.41
N THR A 54 5.85 -10.21 -10.34
CA THR A 54 4.41 -10.05 -10.06
C THR A 54 3.92 -11.06 -9.02
N GLU A 55 4.35 -12.32 -9.11
CA GLU A 55 3.99 -13.36 -8.13
C GLU A 55 4.56 -13.07 -6.73
N LEU A 56 5.78 -12.53 -6.68
CA LEU A 56 6.46 -12.21 -5.43
C LEU A 56 5.99 -10.86 -4.82
N CYS A 57 5.69 -9.87 -5.66
CA CYS A 57 5.34 -8.50 -5.32
C CYS A 57 4.34 -7.92 -6.34
N HIS A 58 3.04 -8.04 -6.06
CA HIS A 58 1.98 -7.59 -6.97
C HIS A 58 2.08 -6.10 -7.36
N SER A 59 2.43 -5.22 -6.42
CA SER A 59 2.53 -3.77 -6.67
C SER A 59 3.67 -3.42 -7.64
N ASP A 60 4.79 -4.12 -7.53
CA ASP A 60 5.95 -3.87 -8.39
C ASP A 60 5.74 -4.49 -9.78
N GLY A 61 5.05 -5.63 -9.86
CA GLY A 61 4.72 -6.30 -11.11
C GLY A 61 3.96 -5.42 -12.10
N GLU A 62 2.94 -4.69 -11.64
CA GLU A 62 2.19 -3.74 -12.47
C GLU A 62 3.06 -2.55 -12.92
N ALA A 63 3.89 -2.03 -12.02
CA ALA A 63 4.81 -0.93 -12.32
C ALA A 63 5.92 -1.33 -13.32
N LEU A 64 6.29 -2.62 -13.37
CA LEU A 64 7.25 -3.17 -14.31
C LEU A 64 6.68 -3.31 -15.73
N LEU A 65 5.40 -3.65 -15.86
CA LEU A 65 4.73 -3.73 -17.17
C LEU A 65 4.68 -2.37 -17.90
N LEU A 66 4.69 -1.28 -17.15
CA LEU A 66 4.67 0.10 -17.66
C LEU A 66 6.06 0.72 -17.77
N ALA A 67 7.11 0.02 -17.32
CA ALA A 67 8.46 0.59 -17.28
C ALA A 67 9.11 0.65 -18.68
N PRO A 68 9.83 1.73 -19.01
CA PRO A 68 10.61 1.78 -20.24
C PRO A 68 11.70 0.70 -20.23
N GLN A 69 11.94 0.07 -21.38
CA GLN A 69 12.81 -1.10 -21.50
C GLN A 69 14.24 -0.86 -20.99
N GLN A 70 14.72 0.38 -21.08
CA GLN A 70 16.05 0.81 -20.57
C GLN A 70 16.16 0.77 -19.04
N ALA A 71 15.05 0.95 -18.32
CA ALA A 71 15.01 0.93 -16.86
C ALA A 71 14.49 -0.40 -16.29
N LEU A 72 13.96 -1.28 -17.15
CA LEU A 72 13.28 -2.51 -16.74
C LEU A 72 14.22 -3.44 -15.94
N SER A 73 15.43 -3.70 -16.46
CA SER A 73 16.40 -4.58 -15.78
C SER A 73 16.82 -4.06 -14.41
N GLN A 74 16.99 -2.74 -14.26
CA GLN A 74 17.33 -2.12 -12.98
C GLN A 74 16.17 -2.20 -11.97
N LYS A 75 14.93 -1.98 -12.42
CA LYS A 75 13.76 -2.13 -11.54
C LYS A 75 13.55 -3.58 -11.12
N ILE A 76 13.71 -4.53 -12.04
CA ILE A 76 13.65 -5.97 -11.71
C ILE A 76 14.73 -6.33 -10.70
N LEU A 77 15.97 -5.85 -10.90
CA LEU A 77 17.07 -6.05 -9.96
C LEU A 77 16.70 -5.51 -8.58
N GLN A 78 16.23 -4.26 -8.52
CA GLN A 78 15.81 -3.62 -7.27
C GLN A 78 14.74 -4.45 -6.53
N SER A 79 13.67 -4.87 -7.22
CA SER A 79 12.62 -5.70 -6.61
C SER A 79 13.11 -7.05 -6.13
N LEU A 80 14.09 -7.66 -6.80
CA LEU A 80 14.65 -8.95 -6.38
C LEU A 80 15.68 -8.80 -5.25
N THR A 81 16.43 -7.70 -5.23
CA THR A 81 17.35 -7.36 -4.14
C THR A 81 16.59 -7.07 -2.86
N THR A 82 15.46 -6.35 -2.90
CA THR A 82 14.62 -6.11 -1.71
C THR A 82 14.04 -7.41 -1.15
N LEU A 83 13.79 -8.40 -2.00
CA LEU A 83 13.34 -9.75 -1.61
C LEU A 83 14.50 -10.67 -1.16
N GLY A 84 15.75 -10.20 -1.24
CA GLY A 84 16.94 -10.97 -0.86
C GLY A 84 17.25 -12.15 -1.78
N LEU A 85 16.83 -12.08 -3.06
CA LEU A 85 17.06 -13.14 -4.06
C LEU A 85 18.37 -12.96 -4.83
N CYS A 86 18.87 -11.72 -4.90
CA CYS A 86 20.15 -11.36 -5.51
C CYS A 86 20.74 -10.12 -4.84
N HIS A 87 21.99 -9.79 -5.15
CA HIS A 87 22.67 -8.58 -4.70
C HIS A 87 22.42 -7.43 -5.69
N ASP A 88 22.67 -6.20 -5.26
CA ASP A 88 22.59 -4.99 -6.09
C ASP A 88 23.61 -4.96 -7.24
N GLU A 89 24.69 -5.74 -7.13
CA GLU A 89 25.71 -5.91 -8.17
C GLU A 89 25.35 -6.98 -9.21
N ASP A 90 24.31 -7.80 -8.97
CA ASP A 90 23.96 -8.98 -9.78
C ASP A 90 23.17 -8.65 -11.06
N LEU A 91 23.44 -7.52 -11.71
CA LEU A 91 22.74 -7.14 -12.96
C LEU A 91 22.91 -8.19 -14.06
N GLU A 92 24.05 -8.87 -14.10
CA GLU A 92 24.35 -9.94 -15.06
C GLU A 92 23.40 -11.15 -14.92
N LEU A 93 22.83 -11.39 -13.73
CA LEU A 93 21.82 -12.43 -13.54
C LEU A 93 20.54 -12.06 -14.28
N ILE A 94 20.11 -10.81 -14.16
CA ILE A 94 18.90 -10.31 -14.81
C ILE A 94 19.06 -10.31 -16.33
N GLU A 95 20.21 -9.83 -16.82
CA GLU A 95 20.50 -9.71 -18.26
C GLU A 95 20.81 -11.04 -18.98
N GLY A 96 20.99 -12.14 -18.23
CA GLY A 96 21.34 -13.44 -18.83
C GLY A 96 22.82 -13.60 -19.15
N LYS A 97 23.70 -12.74 -18.61
CA LYS A 97 25.14 -12.76 -18.87
C LYS A 97 25.94 -13.60 -17.87
N ALA A 98 25.34 -13.88 -16.71
CA ALA A 98 25.99 -14.71 -15.69
C ALA A 98 26.20 -16.17 -16.16
N PRO A 99 27.16 -16.91 -15.57
CA PRO A 99 27.43 -18.30 -15.92
C PRO A 99 26.17 -19.20 -15.84
N PRO A 100 26.00 -20.18 -16.76
CA PRO A 100 24.79 -21.02 -16.82
C PRO A 100 24.38 -21.67 -15.50
N LEU A 101 25.35 -22.20 -14.75
CA LEU A 101 25.08 -22.81 -13.45
C LEU A 101 24.55 -21.79 -12.43
N THR A 102 25.07 -20.56 -12.46
CA THR A 102 24.63 -19.46 -11.57
C THR A 102 23.22 -19.02 -11.95
N GLN A 103 22.94 -18.90 -13.26
CA GLN A 103 21.60 -18.63 -13.79
C GLN A 103 20.57 -19.66 -13.29
N LEU A 104 20.86 -20.96 -13.47
CA LEU A 104 19.95 -22.02 -13.04
C LEU A 104 19.71 -22.02 -11.53
N LYS A 105 20.73 -21.75 -10.71
CA LYS A 105 20.56 -21.62 -9.25
C LYS A 105 19.67 -20.45 -8.89
N PHE A 106 19.87 -19.31 -9.53
CA PHE A 106 19.04 -18.11 -9.35
C PHE A 106 17.57 -18.40 -9.68
N TRP A 107 17.29 -18.99 -10.85
CA TRP A 107 15.93 -19.36 -11.25
C TRP A 107 15.27 -20.37 -10.30
N CYS A 108 16.01 -21.39 -9.84
CA CYS A 108 15.52 -22.29 -8.81
C CYS A 108 15.11 -21.54 -7.54
N ALA A 109 15.96 -20.64 -7.04
CA ALA A 109 15.68 -19.88 -5.82
C ALA A 109 14.42 -19.01 -5.96
N CYS A 110 14.26 -18.32 -7.09
CA CYS A 110 13.07 -17.53 -7.39
C CYS A 110 11.80 -18.39 -7.41
N LEU A 111 11.80 -19.49 -8.16
CA LEU A 111 10.62 -20.34 -8.32
C LEU A 111 10.25 -21.11 -7.05
N GLU A 112 11.25 -21.53 -6.26
CA GLU A 112 11.01 -22.13 -4.95
C GLU A 112 10.32 -21.14 -4.01
N LYS A 113 10.74 -19.87 -4.03
CA LYS A 113 10.11 -18.81 -3.23
C LYS A 113 8.67 -18.54 -3.66
N VAL A 114 8.40 -18.44 -4.97
CA VAL A 114 7.02 -18.34 -5.49
C VAL A 114 6.18 -19.56 -5.06
N SER A 115 6.73 -20.77 -5.18
CA SER A 115 6.03 -22.00 -4.78
C SER A 115 5.70 -22.01 -3.28
N HIS A 116 6.65 -21.62 -2.43
CA HIS A 116 6.43 -21.51 -0.99
C HIS A 116 5.34 -20.49 -0.66
N LEU A 117 5.31 -19.33 -1.34
CA LEU A 117 4.28 -18.32 -1.11
C LEU A 117 2.89 -18.84 -1.46
N ARG A 118 2.73 -19.52 -2.60
CA ARG A 118 1.45 -20.10 -2.99
C ARG A 118 1.00 -21.23 -2.05
N GLN A 119 1.94 -22.05 -1.55
CA GLN A 119 1.62 -23.10 -0.58
C GLN A 119 1.16 -22.54 0.77
N VAL A 120 1.75 -21.42 1.19
CA VAL A 120 1.39 -20.71 2.43
C VAL A 120 -0.03 -20.12 2.31
N SER A 121 -0.37 -19.51 1.18
CA SER A 121 -1.70 -18.94 0.94
C SER A 121 -2.85 -19.97 1.01
N ALA A 122 -2.55 -21.27 0.89
CA ALA A 122 -3.57 -22.32 0.82
C ALA A 122 -3.84 -23.03 2.16
N ARG A 123 -2.98 -22.90 3.19
CA ARG A 123 -3.07 -23.75 4.39
C ARG A 123 -3.54 -23.06 5.66
N ASP A 124 -3.25 -21.78 5.87
CA ASP A 124 -3.48 -21.14 7.20
C ASP A 124 -4.13 -19.75 7.13
N SER A 125 -4.92 -19.44 6.11
CA SER A 125 -5.63 -18.16 6.03
C SER A 125 -6.86 -18.14 6.95
N HIS A 126 -6.65 -17.85 8.24
CA HIS A 126 -7.69 -17.25 9.06
C HIS A 126 -7.98 -15.85 8.53
N LEU A 127 -9.03 -15.75 7.69
CA LEU A 127 -9.84 -14.56 7.37
C LEU A 127 -9.23 -13.17 7.67
N PHE A 128 -8.99 -12.34 6.64
CA PHE A 128 -9.59 -11.00 6.50
C PHE A 128 -9.54 -10.59 5.01
N HIS A 129 -10.61 -9.97 4.53
CA HIS A 129 -10.90 -9.76 3.11
C HIS A 129 -9.98 -8.73 2.40
N TYR A 130 -9.94 -8.90 1.07
CA TYR A 130 -9.57 -7.95 0.00
C TYR A 130 -8.08 -7.76 -0.29
N LYS A 131 -7.64 -8.34 -1.41
CA LYS A 131 -6.37 -8.07 -2.14
C LYS A 131 -5.14 -7.90 -1.23
N LEU A 132 -4.91 -8.84 -0.32
CA LEU A 132 -3.64 -8.92 0.40
C LEU A 132 -2.55 -9.29 -0.59
N SER A 133 -1.54 -8.44 -0.69
CA SER A 133 -0.35 -8.75 -1.46
C SER A 133 0.40 -9.90 -0.79
N SER A 134 1.14 -10.71 -1.55
CA SER A 134 2.00 -11.77 -1.01
C SER A 134 2.95 -11.27 0.10
N CYS A 135 3.28 -9.97 0.09
CA CYS A 135 4.07 -9.29 1.11
C CYS A 135 3.35 -9.19 2.46
N ASP A 136 2.04 -8.97 2.48
CA ASP A 136 1.28 -8.83 3.71
C ASP A 136 1.20 -10.17 4.46
N VAL A 137 1.02 -11.28 3.72
CA VAL A 137 1.06 -12.64 4.26
C VAL A 137 2.45 -13.01 4.78
N LEU A 138 3.50 -12.56 4.08
CA LEU A 138 4.89 -12.74 4.52
C LEU A 138 5.19 -11.96 5.81
N ILE A 139 4.76 -10.70 5.88
CA ILE A 139 4.95 -9.85 7.06
C ILE A 139 4.18 -10.43 8.24
N ASP A 140 2.96 -10.91 8.02
CA ASP A 140 2.14 -11.55 9.03
C ASP A 140 2.82 -12.82 9.58
N HIS A 141 3.33 -13.69 8.69
CA HIS A 141 4.08 -14.88 9.12
C HIS A 141 5.42 -14.57 9.78
N LEU A 142 6.12 -13.52 9.37
CA LEU A 142 7.32 -13.06 10.05
C LEU A 142 6.98 -12.55 11.45
N ALA A 143 5.92 -11.74 11.59
CA ALA A 143 5.47 -11.21 12.87
C ALA A 143 5.08 -12.32 13.86
N HIS A 144 4.48 -13.40 13.37
CA HIS A 144 4.05 -14.55 14.19
C HIS A 144 5.09 -15.68 14.31
N SER A 145 6.24 -15.57 13.63
CA SER A 145 7.27 -16.60 13.68
C SER A 145 7.97 -16.62 15.04
N SER A 146 7.86 -17.76 15.74
CA SER A 146 8.61 -18.04 16.98
C SER A 146 10.13 -17.92 16.80
N ARG A 147 10.63 -17.98 15.56
CA ARG A 147 12.05 -17.84 15.19
C ARG A 147 12.45 -16.41 14.83
N LEU A 148 11.51 -15.47 14.67
CA LEU A 148 11.82 -14.07 14.40
C LEU A 148 12.71 -13.48 15.51
N ASN A 149 12.43 -13.82 16.76
CA ASN A 149 13.25 -13.43 17.91
C ASN A 149 14.70 -13.96 17.82
N LEU A 150 14.93 -15.12 17.19
CA LEU A 150 16.27 -15.67 16.95
C LEU A 150 16.99 -14.94 15.81
N ILE A 151 16.27 -14.62 14.73
CA ILE A 151 16.80 -13.87 13.58
C ILE A 151 17.14 -12.44 13.98
N LEU A 152 16.27 -11.77 14.73
CA LEU A 152 16.52 -10.42 15.25
C LEU A 152 17.68 -10.42 16.27
N LYS A 153 17.77 -11.41 17.17
CA LYS A 153 18.91 -11.47 18.11
C LYS A 153 20.25 -11.71 17.43
N ASN A 154 20.30 -12.53 16.39
CA ASN A 154 21.55 -12.93 15.73
C ASN A 154 21.94 -12.00 14.56
N SER A 155 20.98 -11.32 13.92
CA SER A 155 21.19 -10.57 12.67
C SER A 155 20.81 -9.08 12.74
N ALA A 156 20.12 -8.60 13.79
CA ALA A 156 19.72 -7.18 13.88
C ALA A 156 20.84 -6.15 13.72
N PRO A 157 22.09 -6.37 14.18
CA PRO A 157 23.12 -5.35 13.98
C PRO A 157 23.56 -5.19 12.52
N ASN A 158 23.25 -6.13 11.61
CA ASN A 158 23.68 -6.07 10.21
C ASN A 158 22.59 -5.55 9.26
N VAL A 159 21.33 -5.49 9.71
CA VAL A 159 20.20 -4.99 8.90
C VAL A 159 19.98 -3.48 9.10
N ILE A 160 20.50 -2.93 10.20
CA ILE A 160 20.29 -1.52 10.54
C ILE A 160 21.39 -0.66 9.90
N PRO A 161 21.02 0.35 9.08
CA PRO A 161 21.95 1.34 8.55
C PRO A 161 22.89 1.91 9.63
N GLY A 162 24.15 2.11 9.29
CA GLY A 162 25.22 2.37 10.26
C GLY A 162 25.00 3.61 11.14
N ASP A 163 24.30 4.60 10.60
CA ASP A 163 23.84 5.83 11.26
C ASP A 163 22.78 5.57 12.34
N LEU A 164 21.87 4.63 12.10
CA LEU A 164 20.78 4.27 13.03
C LEU A 164 21.20 3.24 14.09
N LYS A 165 22.35 2.58 13.90
CA LYS A 165 22.84 1.49 14.77
C LYS A 165 23.11 1.96 16.21
N LYS A 166 23.54 3.21 16.40
CA LYS A 166 23.72 3.81 17.73
C LYS A 166 22.39 4.05 18.44
N MET A 167 21.40 4.61 17.73
CA MET A 167 20.06 4.85 18.27
C MET A 167 19.36 3.55 18.64
N TYR A 168 19.44 2.53 17.78
CA TYR A 168 18.89 1.21 18.08
C TYR A 168 19.51 0.60 19.34
N LYS A 169 20.84 0.61 19.47
CA LYS A 169 21.51 0.14 20.69
C LYS A 169 21.11 0.93 21.95
N GLN A 170 20.80 2.21 21.82
CA GLN A 170 20.33 3.04 22.92
C GLN A 170 18.88 2.69 23.31
N ASN A 171 18.01 2.50 22.32
CA ASN A 171 16.60 2.14 22.53
C ASN A 171 16.45 0.70 23.06
N CYS A 172 17.28 -0.24 22.62
CA CYS A 172 17.29 -1.61 23.18
C CYS A 172 17.80 -1.65 24.63
N LYS A 173 18.54 -0.63 25.09
CA LYS A 173 18.96 -0.51 26.49
C LYS A 173 17.88 0.09 27.39
N SER A 174 16.99 0.92 26.84
CA SER A 174 15.90 1.55 27.60
C SER A 174 14.63 0.70 27.66
N VAL A 175 14.39 -0.14 26.65
CA VAL A 175 13.27 -1.08 26.65
C VAL A 175 13.67 -2.34 27.44
N ARG A 176 13.23 -2.45 28.69
CA ARG A 176 13.14 -3.75 29.37
C ARG A 176 12.34 -4.67 28.45
N SER A 177 13.02 -5.67 27.88
CA SER A 177 12.48 -6.52 26.83
C SER A 177 11.27 -7.31 27.34
N LEU A 178 10.07 -6.77 27.18
CA LEU A 178 8.91 -7.61 26.99
C LEU A 178 9.16 -8.41 25.71
N PRO A 179 9.05 -9.76 25.75
CA PRO A 179 9.14 -10.57 24.55
C PRO A 179 8.18 -9.99 23.50
N LEU A 180 8.63 -9.89 22.24
CA LEU A 180 7.83 -9.29 21.16
C LEU A 180 6.40 -9.86 21.10
N ASN A 181 6.26 -11.15 21.41
CA ASN A 181 4.99 -11.87 21.47
C ASN A 181 4.03 -11.29 22.53
N LYS A 182 4.54 -10.84 23.68
CA LYS A 182 3.73 -10.15 24.70
C LYS A 182 3.33 -8.76 24.24
N LEU A 183 4.22 -8.06 23.55
CA LEU A 183 3.95 -6.72 23.03
C LEU A 183 2.90 -6.78 21.91
N LEU A 184 2.99 -7.78 21.03
CA LEU A 184 1.98 -8.11 20.03
C LEU A 184 0.63 -8.43 20.68
N GLN A 185 0.62 -9.29 21.70
CA GLN A 185 -0.60 -9.65 22.42
C GLN A 185 -1.22 -8.44 23.15
N GLU A 186 -0.40 -7.55 23.71
CA GLU A 186 -0.86 -6.29 24.31
C GLU A 186 -1.48 -5.36 23.25
N THR A 187 -0.84 -5.21 22.08
CA THR A 187 -1.41 -4.41 20.98
C THR A 187 -2.66 -5.03 20.36
N GLU A 188 -2.75 -6.35 20.26
CA GLU A 188 -3.97 -7.06 19.81
C GLU A 188 -5.12 -6.86 20.79
N ASN A 189 -4.82 -6.90 22.10
CA ASN A 189 -5.81 -6.62 23.13
C ASN A 189 -6.27 -5.15 23.06
N GLU A 190 -5.37 -4.19 22.85
CA GLU A 190 -5.73 -2.78 22.66
C GLU A 190 -6.57 -2.56 21.39
N LEU A 191 -6.21 -3.20 20.28
CA LEU A 191 -6.98 -3.17 19.04
C LEU A 191 -8.37 -3.80 19.22
N SER A 192 -8.48 -4.90 19.97
CA SER A 192 -9.76 -5.50 20.31
C SER A 192 -10.64 -4.55 21.14
N VAL A 193 -10.06 -3.86 22.11
CA VAL A 193 -10.77 -2.84 22.91
C VAL A 193 -11.24 -1.69 22.03
N LEU A 194 -10.37 -1.14 21.17
CA LEU A 194 -10.71 -0.07 20.22
C LEU A 194 -11.80 -0.51 19.24
N ARG A 195 -11.76 -1.75 18.76
CA ARG A 195 -12.78 -2.31 17.89
C ARG A 195 -14.13 -2.41 18.59
N ASN A 196 -14.15 -2.91 19.83
CA ASN A 196 -15.38 -2.98 20.62
C ASN A 196 -15.96 -1.58 20.89
N GLN A 197 -15.10 -0.58 21.11
CA GLN A 197 -15.51 0.81 21.22
C GLN A 197 -16.11 1.33 19.91
N TYR A 198 -15.47 1.06 18.77
CA TYR A 198 -15.97 1.45 17.46
C TYR A 198 -17.32 0.80 17.15
N GLU A 199 -17.46 -0.51 17.37
CA GLU A 199 -18.72 -1.25 17.17
C GLU A 199 -19.82 -0.77 18.12
N SER A 200 -19.48 -0.37 19.35
CA SER A 200 -20.42 0.26 20.28
C SER A 200 -20.89 1.62 19.79
N VAL A 201 -19.98 2.44 19.25
CA VAL A 201 -20.32 3.75 18.68
C VAL A 201 -21.15 3.57 17.41
N ASP A 202 -20.78 2.67 16.51
CA ASP A 202 -21.53 2.34 15.29
C ASP A 202 -22.95 1.85 15.61
N LYS A 203 -23.12 1.03 16.65
CA LYS A 203 -24.44 0.66 17.17
C LYS A 203 -25.23 1.85 17.70
N GLN A 204 -24.59 2.75 18.46
CA GLN A 204 -25.24 3.99 18.90
C GLN A 204 -25.70 4.85 17.72
N TRP A 205 -24.89 4.98 16.67
CA TRP A 205 -25.28 5.70 15.45
C TRP A 205 -26.44 5.03 14.71
N LYS A 206 -26.48 3.70 14.68
CA LYS A 206 -27.57 2.94 14.07
C LYS A 206 -28.86 2.98 14.90
N ASP A 207 -28.75 2.99 16.24
CA ASP A 207 -29.89 3.10 17.15
C ASP A 207 -30.45 4.54 17.19
N VAL A 208 -29.61 5.55 16.96
CA VAL A 208 -30.03 6.96 16.75
C VAL A 208 -30.61 7.20 15.36
N SER A 209 -30.40 6.27 14.43
CA SER A 209 -30.92 6.35 13.06
C SER A 209 -31.96 5.26 12.78
N PRO A 210 -33.19 5.35 13.35
CA PRO A 210 -34.30 4.62 12.78
C PRO A 210 -34.58 5.22 11.40
N VAL A 211 -34.53 4.37 10.38
CA VAL A 211 -35.02 4.66 9.05
C VAL A 211 -36.53 4.94 9.15
N SER A 212 -36.88 6.20 9.32
CA SER A 212 -38.16 6.77 8.91
C SER A 212 -37.91 8.24 8.61
N VAL A 213 -37.62 8.53 7.34
CA VAL A 213 -37.64 9.88 6.78
C VAL A 213 -39.08 10.39 6.91
N ASP A 214 -39.36 11.10 8.01
CA ASP A 214 -40.44 12.06 8.07
C ASP A 214 -39.85 13.37 7.53
N VAL A 215 -40.42 13.87 6.43
CA VAL A 215 -39.94 15.00 5.59
C VAL A 215 -40.09 16.36 6.33
N ARG A 216 -39.83 16.40 7.63
CA ARG A 216 -40.01 17.58 8.49
C ARG A 216 -38.75 18.01 9.25
N ASP A 217 -37.71 17.18 9.31
CA ASP A 217 -36.49 17.51 10.07
C ASP A 217 -35.35 18.12 9.23
N ASP A 218 -35.50 18.14 7.91
CA ASP A 218 -34.54 18.80 7.00
C ASP A 218 -34.53 20.33 7.23
N ASP A 219 -35.68 20.92 7.56
CA ASP A 219 -35.79 22.34 7.91
C ASP A 219 -35.05 22.67 9.22
N ALA A 220 -35.02 21.74 10.18
CA ALA A 220 -34.33 21.94 11.45
C ALA A 220 -32.81 21.79 11.28
N ALA A 221 -32.36 20.80 10.51
CA ALA A 221 -30.97 20.64 10.13
C ALA A 221 -30.46 21.84 9.32
N GLN A 222 -31.23 22.29 8.33
CA GLN A 222 -30.95 23.48 7.53
C GLN A 222 -30.96 24.75 8.38
N GLN A 223 -31.90 24.93 9.31
CA GLN A 223 -31.88 26.05 10.25
C GLN A 223 -30.65 26.03 11.16
N ASN A 224 -30.24 24.87 11.64
CA ASN A 224 -29.06 24.75 12.50
C ASN A 224 -27.78 25.06 11.72
N LEU A 225 -27.69 24.62 10.46
CA LEU A 225 -26.62 24.99 9.56
C LEU A 225 -26.60 26.51 9.29
N CYS A 226 -27.75 27.11 8.96
CA CYS A 226 -27.86 28.55 8.75
C CYS A 226 -27.50 29.36 10.00
N LYS A 227 -27.88 28.89 11.20
CA LYS A 227 -27.47 29.50 12.48
C LYS A 227 -25.97 29.39 12.70
N ALA A 228 -25.37 28.24 12.42
CA ALA A 228 -23.93 28.03 12.55
C ALA A 228 -23.14 28.92 11.58
N VAL A 229 -23.59 29.03 10.32
CA VAL A 229 -23.00 29.92 9.31
C VAL A 229 -23.15 31.39 9.72
N SER A 230 -24.31 31.78 10.26
CA SER A 230 -24.52 33.15 10.75
C SER A 230 -23.64 33.48 11.96
N ALA A 231 -23.44 32.51 12.86
CA ALA A 231 -22.54 32.67 14.01
C ALA A 231 -21.07 32.79 13.56
N LEU A 232 -20.64 31.99 12.58
CA LEU A 232 -19.31 32.10 11.98
C LEU A 232 -19.11 33.45 11.28
N ASN A 233 -20.10 33.93 10.54
CA ASN A 233 -20.02 35.23 9.89
C ASN A 233 -19.90 36.37 10.91
N THR A 234 -20.64 36.28 12.02
CA THR A 234 -20.53 37.24 13.13
C THR A 234 -19.14 37.21 13.77
N GLN A 235 -18.55 36.03 13.95
CA GLN A 235 -17.18 35.89 14.47
C GLN A 235 -16.14 36.44 13.48
N LEU A 236 -16.34 36.26 12.18
CA LEU A 236 -15.48 36.83 11.14
C LEU A 236 -15.52 38.36 11.16
N GLU A 237 -16.71 38.95 11.27
CA GLU A 237 -16.88 40.41 11.37
C GLU A 237 -16.21 40.97 12.64
N LEU A 238 -16.37 40.29 13.79
CA LEU A 238 -15.68 40.66 15.03
C LEU A 238 -14.16 40.57 14.88
N PHE A 239 -13.66 39.49 14.27
CA PHE A 239 -12.23 39.33 14.01
C PHE A 239 -11.70 40.43 13.07
N GLN A 240 -12.42 40.70 11.99
CA GLN A 240 -12.06 41.74 11.02
C GLN A 240 -12.08 43.13 11.67
N GLY A 241 -13.04 43.38 12.55
CA GLY A 241 -13.10 44.60 13.37
C GLY A 241 -11.89 44.73 14.29
N VAL A 242 -11.53 43.69 15.05
CA VAL A 242 -10.34 43.69 15.93
C VAL A 242 -9.05 43.82 15.11
N TYR A 243 -8.96 43.15 13.97
CA TYR A 243 -7.80 43.22 13.08
C TYR A 243 -7.60 44.64 12.54
N THR A 244 -8.65 45.26 12.01
CA THR A 244 -8.58 46.61 11.43
C THR A 244 -8.44 47.72 12.48
N SER A 245 -9.06 47.58 13.66
CA SER A 245 -9.03 48.62 14.70
C SER A 245 -7.84 48.52 15.65
N CYS A 246 -7.33 47.31 15.92
CA CYS A 246 -6.25 47.11 16.89
C CYS A 246 -4.95 46.69 16.23
N VAL A 247 -4.98 45.67 15.36
CA VAL A 247 -3.76 45.04 14.84
C VAL A 247 -3.14 45.86 13.71
N GLN A 248 -3.95 46.31 12.75
CA GLN A 248 -3.49 47.08 11.60
C GLN A 248 -2.84 48.43 11.97
N PRO A 249 -3.38 49.21 12.93
CA PRO A 249 -2.73 50.45 13.37
C PRO A 249 -1.44 50.18 14.17
N TRP A 250 -1.37 49.06 14.89
CA TRP A 250 -0.16 48.59 15.57
C TRP A 250 0.99 48.29 14.61
N ILE A 251 0.67 47.69 13.46
CA ILE A 251 1.65 47.37 12.42
C ILE A 251 2.05 48.63 11.63
N GLY A 252 1.13 49.58 11.43
CA GLY A 252 1.35 50.77 10.60
C GLY A 252 1.93 51.99 11.32
N SER A 253 1.84 52.08 12.65
CA SER A 253 2.17 53.29 13.40
C SER A 253 3.32 53.03 14.38
N SER A 254 4.55 53.40 14.00
CA SER A 254 5.64 53.60 14.97
C SER A 254 5.54 55.02 15.55
N PRO A 255 5.68 55.18 16.87
CA PRO A 255 7.00 55.19 17.50
C PRO A 255 7.21 53.98 18.42
N PRO A 256 8.46 53.68 18.83
CA PRO A 256 8.76 52.50 19.62
C PRO A 256 8.19 52.70 21.03
N LEU A 257 7.04 52.08 21.29
CA LEU A 257 6.62 51.79 22.65
C LEU A 257 7.47 50.64 23.15
N GLU A 258 8.24 50.88 24.21
CA GLU A 258 8.80 49.82 25.05
C GLU A 258 7.63 49.00 25.61
N LEU A 259 7.25 47.95 24.89
CA LEU A 259 6.22 47.02 25.33
C LEU A 259 6.88 45.95 26.20
N PRO A 260 6.31 45.64 27.37
CA PRO A 260 6.78 44.54 28.20
C PRO A 260 6.68 43.24 27.40
N ASN A 261 7.67 42.37 27.53
CA ASN A 261 7.89 41.11 26.82
C ASN A 261 6.59 40.36 26.38
N THR A 262 6.00 40.77 25.25
CA THR A 262 4.76 40.22 24.67
C THR A 262 5.04 39.06 23.70
N GLY A 263 6.32 38.72 23.48
CA GLY A 263 6.77 37.61 22.63
C GLY A 263 5.97 36.31 22.84
N PRO A 264 5.74 35.86 24.10
CA PRO A 264 4.98 34.64 24.36
C PRO A 264 3.51 34.72 23.94
N VAL A 265 2.89 35.90 24.06
CA VAL A 265 1.47 36.10 23.71
C VAL A 265 1.28 36.15 22.19
N ILE A 266 2.22 36.80 21.49
CA ILE A 266 2.24 36.88 20.03
C ILE A 266 2.54 35.49 19.43
N GLU A 267 3.49 34.76 20.00
CA GLU A 267 3.79 33.38 19.60
C GLU A 267 2.57 32.47 19.80
N HIS A 268 1.88 32.60 20.94
CA HIS A 268 0.65 31.85 21.20
C HIS A 268 -0.47 32.18 20.19
N ALA A 269 -0.66 33.46 19.88
CA ALA A 269 -1.64 33.90 18.87
C ALA A 269 -1.27 33.39 17.46
N ALA A 270 0.02 33.39 17.11
CA ALA A 270 0.50 32.85 15.84
C ALA A 270 0.27 31.33 15.74
N THR A 271 0.50 30.57 16.82
CA THR A 271 0.17 29.15 16.87
C THR A 271 -1.33 28.91 16.68
N LYS A 272 -2.17 29.69 17.36
CA LYS A 272 -3.63 29.58 17.24
C LYS A 272 -4.13 29.92 15.84
N LEU A 273 -3.56 30.94 15.20
CA LEU A 273 -3.85 31.27 13.80
C LEU A 273 -3.43 30.15 12.84
N GLN A 274 -2.28 29.50 13.07
CA GLN A 274 -1.87 28.34 12.27
C GLN A 274 -2.80 27.14 12.44
N GLU A 275 -3.29 26.88 13.66
CA GLU A 275 -4.28 25.84 13.92
C GLU A 275 -5.59 26.11 13.17
N ILE A 276 -6.07 27.37 13.16
CA ILE A 276 -7.28 27.78 12.44
C ILE A 276 -7.08 27.63 10.92
N ILE A 277 -5.95 28.06 10.36
CA ILE A 277 -5.64 27.90 8.94
C ILE A 277 -5.63 26.41 8.56
N LYS A 278 -5.06 25.56 9.41
CA LYS A 278 -5.05 24.11 9.18
C LYS A 278 -6.47 23.54 9.18
N ALA A 279 -7.32 23.95 10.13
CA ALA A 279 -8.71 23.52 10.19
C ALA A 279 -9.50 23.95 8.95
N LEU A 280 -9.33 25.20 8.49
CA LEU A 280 -9.98 25.71 7.28
C LEU A 280 -9.58 24.93 6.02
N LYS A 281 -8.29 24.59 5.87
CA LYS A 281 -7.83 23.73 4.76
C LYS A 281 -8.45 22.34 4.80
N SER A 282 -8.55 21.73 5.99
CA SER A 282 -9.21 20.43 6.12
C SER A 282 -10.71 20.51 5.80
N MET A 283 -11.38 21.61 6.14
CA MET A 283 -12.79 21.82 5.76
C MET A 283 -12.96 22.01 4.24
N GLU A 284 -12.03 22.72 3.59
CA GLU A 284 -12.00 22.87 2.13
C GLU A 284 -11.80 21.51 1.43
N GLU A 285 -10.88 20.67 1.93
CA GLU A 285 -10.67 19.30 1.42
C GLU A 285 -11.92 18.43 1.57
N VAL A 286 -12.63 18.54 2.71
CA VAL A 286 -13.90 17.82 2.93
C VAL A 286 -14.98 18.32 1.98
N SER A 287 -15.10 19.64 1.80
CA SER A 287 -16.05 20.25 0.85
C SER A 287 -15.80 19.74 -0.57
N GLN A 288 -14.54 19.69 -1.01
CA GLN A 288 -14.19 19.20 -2.34
C GLN A 288 -14.56 17.73 -2.53
N ARG A 289 -14.34 16.90 -1.50
CA ARG A 289 -14.74 15.48 -1.53
C ARG A 289 -16.25 15.30 -1.57
N CYS A 290 -17.02 16.16 -0.89
CA CYS A 290 -18.47 16.15 -0.98
C CYS A 290 -18.95 16.49 -2.39
N GLU A 291 -18.37 17.51 -3.04
CA GLU A 291 -18.69 17.82 -4.45
C GLU A 291 -18.34 16.67 -5.40
N ASP A 292 -17.21 15.98 -5.17
CA ASP A 292 -16.80 14.84 -5.97
C ASP A 292 -17.74 13.64 -5.79
N LEU A 293 -18.25 13.43 -4.57
CA LEU A 293 -19.28 12.43 -4.29
C LEU A 293 -20.61 12.77 -4.96
N GLU A 294 -21.04 14.04 -4.96
CA GLU A 294 -22.24 14.47 -5.67
C GLU A 294 -22.13 14.29 -7.19
N LYS A 295 -20.94 14.55 -7.77
CA LYS A 295 -20.65 14.27 -9.18
C LYS A 295 -20.72 12.78 -9.48
N MET A 296 -20.12 11.95 -8.62
CA MET A 296 -20.14 10.50 -8.78
C MET A 296 -21.56 9.94 -8.67
N ASP A 297 -22.37 10.45 -7.74
CA ASP A 297 -23.75 10.02 -7.57
C ASP A 297 -24.62 10.45 -8.78
N THR A 298 -24.44 11.66 -9.30
CA THR A 298 -25.10 12.08 -10.54
C THR A 298 -24.65 11.28 -11.76
N GLU A 299 -23.40 10.83 -11.85
CA GLU A 299 -22.94 9.91 -12.89
C GLU A 299 -23.56 8.52 -12.77
N ILE A 300 -23.65 7.98 -11.55
CA ILE A 300 -24.31 6.70 -11.26
C ILE A 300 -25.80 6.78 -11.63
N ILE A 301 -26.50 7.84 -11.22
CA ILE A 301 -27.91 8.06 -11.57
C ILE A 301 -28.08 8.16 -13.10
N LYS A 302 -27.19 8.85 -13.81
CA LYS A 302 -27.21 8.91 -15.28
C LYS A 302 -26.98 7.54 -15.93
N LEU A 303 -26.08 6.72 -15.39
CA LEU A 303 -25.82 5.36 -15.86
C LEU A 303 -27.04 4.44 -15.64
N ILE A 304 -27.71 4.57 -14.50
CA ILE A 304 -28.93 3.80 -14.17
C ILE A 304 -30.09 4.19 -15.09
N HIS A 305 -30.25 5.49 -15.40
CA HIS A 305 -31.34 5.98 -16.25
C HIS A 305 -31.09 5.81 -17.76
N ASN A 306 -29.91 5.35 -18.17
CA ASN A 306 -29.56 5.11 -19.57
C ASN A 306 -29.12 3.64 -19.80
N PRO A 307 -30.07 2.68 -19.76
CA PRO A 307 -29.77 1.24 -19.82
C PRO A 307 -29.15 0.78 -21.14
N ALA A 308 -29.21 1.60 -22.20
CA ALA A 308 -28.51 1.34 -23.46
C ALA A 308 -26.98 1.35 -23.28
N THR A 309 -26.44 2.20 -22.41
CA THR A 309 -24.99 2.33 -22.17
C THR A 309 -24.45 1.16 -21.35
N ILE A 310 -25.24 0.65 -20.39
CA ILE A 310 -24.91 -0.57 -19.64
C ILE A 310 -24.95 -1.80 -20.56
N ARG A 311 -25.92 -1.88 -21.48
CA ARG A 311 -25.99 -2.96 -22.47
C ARG A 311 -24.80 -2.93 -23.44
N SER A 312 -24.35 -1.76 -23.88
CA SER A 312 -23.13 -1.63 -24.70
C SER A 312 -21.84 -1.95 -23.92
N ALA A 313 -21.72 -1.53 -22.66
CA ALA A 313 -20.58 -1.88 -21.82
C ALA A 313 -20.50 -3.39 -21.52
N LEU A 314 -21.64 -4.01 -21.20
CA LEU A 314 -21.74 -5.48 -21.04
C LEU A 314 -21.49 -6.21 -22.36
N HIS A 315 -21.97 -5.71 -23.49
CA HIS A 315 -21.69 -6.31 -24.79
C HIS A 315 -20.20 -6.26 -25.12
N ASN A 316 -19.49 -5.17 -24.80
CA ASN A 316 -18.04 -5.08 -24.98
C ASN A 316 -17.28 -6.07 -24.07
N ILE A 317 -17.67 -6.20 -22.80
CA ILE A 317 -17.06 -7.15 -21.86
C ILE A 317 -17.30 -8.61 -22.29
N VAL A 318 -18.48 -8.91 -22.83
CA VAL A 318 -18.83 -10.25 -23.34
C VAL A 318 -18.17 -10.53 -24.70
N SER A 319 -17.94 -9.50 -25.52
CA SER A 319 -17.23 -9.63 -26.80
C SER A 319 -15.73 -9.83 -26.62
N GLU A 320 -15.16 -9.31 -25.52
CA GLU A 320 -13.75 -9.48 -25.16
C GLU A 320 -13.43 -10.83 -24.49
N ASN A 321 -14.45 -11.59 -24.07
CA ASN A 321 -14.31 -12.95 -23.55
C ASN A 321 -15.24 -13.93 -24.28
N PRO A 322 -14.95 -14.32 -25.53
CA PRO A 322 -15.70 -15.38 -26.18
C PRO A 322 -15.48 -16.69 -25.42
N VAL A 323 -16.55 -17.21 -24.82
CA VAL A 323 -16.59 -18.55 -24.23
C VAL A 323 -16.23 -19.56 -25.33
N PRO A 324 -15.23 -20.45 -25.15
CA PRO A 324 -14.90 -21.46 -26.15
C PRO A 324 -16.11 -22.39 -26.34
N SER A 325 -16.73 -22.29 -27.51
CA SER A 325 -17.74 -23.24 -27.95
C SER A 325 -17.04 -24.57 -28.28
N HIS A 326 -17.21 -25.52 -27.36
CA HIS A 326 -17.14 -26.99 -27.48
C HIS A 326 -16.19 -27.63 -26.45
N PRO A 327 -16.70 -28.58 -25.64
CA PRO A 327 -15.84 -29.54 -24.97
C PRO A 327 -15.41 -30.63 -25.98
N PRO A 328 -14.15 -31.09 -25.98
CA PRO A 328 -13.79 -32.31 -26.67
C PRO A 328 -14.21 -33.50 -25.79
N PHE A 329 -15.26 -34.19 -26.27
CA PHE A 329 -15.78 -35.52 -25.87
C PHE A 329 -16.23 -35.76 -24.43
#